data_AF-A0A367IRB4-F1
#
_entry.id   AF-A0A367IRB4-F1
#
_cell.length_a   1.000
_cell.length_b   1.000
_cell.length_c   1.000
_cell.angle_alpha   90.00
_cell.angle_beta   90.00
_cell.angle_gamma   90.00
#
_symmetry.space_group_name_H-M   'P 1'
#
loop_
_entity.id
_entity.type
_entity.pdbx_description
1 polymer ?
#
loop_
_entity_poly.entity_id
_entity_poly.type
_entity_poly.pdbx_seq_one_letter_code
_entity_poly.pdbx_strand_id
1 'polypeptide(L)'
;DLYIEFENHPEYTQSLLSIVKNENENILVQVLACAILTNVRDVVRLSTSWDDEGDTASELNKILVPVLMKALDYDIQEAAAHTITAVQSGRMHLHKETSDITPKPKQPLTNEEIFVQGVEDKLSIIQLALELLADICVQDDESEEKEDGYQDEAMMDDDDAPTVSQNIVLTHQRTLECLNNFLLAMNDIPGKYWFKTHRTDAVQLWRWLFTIADQVANSNPEEWARNAILEAVIGCLWALGRGLEQDIPLEPTDVGALCGTYEMIPLETMRVKIVGCLGPIAMRKNDIETNKVIGVFVMKLLSEKKYSSPAVIVEALNLVYDVYSDCAFDYDYPVFIQGDFLNALRQAVSSVRSMVKAIDRRRDFDLRMRADEALENLNAFI
;
A
#
# COMPACT_ATOMS: atom_id res chain seq x y z
N ASP A 1 4.73 16.53 -28.75
CA ASP A 1 4.94 16.86 -27.34
C ASP A 1 3.60 17.30 -26.79
N LEU A 2 2.97 16.49 -25.93
CA LEU A 2 1.54 16.63 -25.59
C LEU A 2 1.24 18.00 -24.94
N TYR A 3 2.17 18.51 -24.13
CA TYR A 3 2.08 19.82 -23.50
C TYR A 3 2.02 20.96 -24.52
N ILE A 4 2.84 20.91 -25.56
CA ILE A 4 2.88 21.94 -26.62
C ILE A 4 1.56 21.98 -27.39
N GLU A 5 0.92 20.83 -27.61
CA GLU A 5 -0.40 20.77 -28.26
C GLU A 5 -1.49 21.42 -27.39
N PHE A 6 -1.51 21.13 -26.08
CA PHE A 6 -2.48 21.75 -25.16
C PHE A 6 -2.21 23.25 -24.92
N GLU A 7 -0.95 23.69 -25.01
CA GLU A 7 -0.60 25.12 -24.96
C GLU A 7 -1.07 25.88 -26.21
N ASN A 8 -0.91 25.27 -27.39
CA ASN A 8 -1.33 25.87 -28.67
C ASN A 8 -2.84 25.80 -28.91
N HIS A 9 -3.54 24.86 -28.27
CA HIS A 9 -4.98 24.61 -28.44
C HIS A 9 -5.76 24.66 -27.10
N PRO A 10 -5.98 25.85 -26.52
CA PRO A 10 -6.71 26.01 -25.25
C PRO A 10 -8.14 25.44 -25.27
N GLU A 11 -8.74 25.30 -26.45
CA GLU A 11 -10.05 24.67 -26.66
C GLU A 11 -10.13 23.22 -26.15
N TYR A 12 -9.01 22.49 -26.12
CA TYR A 12 -8.95 21.12 -25.61
C TYR A 12 -9.17 21.10 -24.09
N THR A 13 -8.45 21.96 -23.37
CA THR A 13 -8.63 22.15 -21.93
C THR A 13 -10.04 22.60 -21.60
N GLN A 14 -10.60 23.54 -22.37
CA GLN A 14 -11.98 23.99 -22.17
C GLN A 14 -13.01 22.87 -22.38
N SER A 15 -12.79 22.02 -23.38
CA SER A 15 -13.64 20.85 -23.64
C SER A 15 -13.58 19.85 -22.50
N LEU A 16 -12.39 19.53 -21.98
CA LEU A 16 -12.23 18.65 -20.82
C LEU A 16 -12.88 19.24 -19.56
N LEU A 17 -12.70 20.53 -19.28
CA LEU A 17 -13.37 21.20 -18.17
C LEU A 17 -14.90 21.18 -18.31
N SER A 18 -15.42 21.25 -19.53
CA SER A 18 -16.87 21.13 -19.78
C SER A 18 -17.39 19.71 -19.49
N ILE A 19 -16.60 18.68 -19.81
CA ILE A 19 -16.89 17.27 -19.51
C ILE A 19 -16.91 17.04 -18.00
N VAL A 20 -15.89 17.55 -17.28
CA VAL A 20 -15.83 17.43 -15.81
C VAL A 20 -17.01 18.12 -15.13
N LYS A 21 -17.42 19.31 -15.61
CA LYS A 21 -18.54 20.07 -15.04
C LYS A 21 -19.93 19.54 -15.42
N ASN A 22 -20.04 18.63 -16.40
CA ASN A 22 -21.32 18.10 -16.85
C ASN A 22 -21.84 17.02 -15.90
N GLU A 23 -22.80 17.35 -15.04
CA GLU A 23 -23.37 16.40 -14.05
C GLU A 23 -23.99 15.13 -14.66
N ASN A 24 -24.40 15.18 -15.93
CA ASN A 24 -25.05 14.08 -16.65
C ASN A 24 -24.05 13.19 -17.42
N GLU A 25 -22.77 13.51 -17.39
CA GLU A 25 -21.75 12.77 -18.11
C GLU A 25 -21.43 11.42 -17.44
N ASN A 26 -20.92 10.47 -18.22
CA ASN A 26 -20.49 9.19 -17.66
C ASN A 26 -19.31 9.40 -16.70
N ILE A 27 -19.42 8.88 -15.47
CA ILE A 27 -18.39 9.04 -14.43
C ILE A 27 -17.01 8.57 -14.87
N LEU A 28 -16.91 7.52 -15.71
CA LEU A 28 -15.64 7.09 -16.31
C LEU A 28 -15.02 8.21 -17.15
N VAL A 29 -15.82 8.82 -18.03
CA VAL A 29 -15.38 9.89 -18.93
C VAL A 29 -14.99 11.13 -18.11
N GLN A 30 -15.70 11.42 -17.02
CA GLN A 30 -15.36 12.51 -16.12
C GLN A 30 -14.03 12.26 -15.39
N VAL A 31 -13.82 11.05 -14.85
CA VAL A 31 -12.57 10.69 -14.15
C VAL A 31 -11.39 10.64 -15.12
N LEU A 32 -11.57 10.14 -16.35
CA LEU A 32 -10.55 10.20 -17.40
C LEU A 32 -10.23 11.65 -17.79
N ALA A 33 -11.23 12.52 -17.88
CA ALA A 33 -11.00 13.95 -18.11
C ALA A 33 -10.24 14.60 -16.95
N CYS A 34 -10.52 14.20 -15.70
CA CYS A 34 -9.74 14.62 -14.53
C CYS A 34 -8.27 14.16 -14.67
N ALA A 35 -8.02 12.90 -15.02
CA ALA A 35 -6.66 12.37 -15.21
C ALA A 35 -5.88 13.16 -16.26
N ILE A 36 -6.50 13.46 -17.40
CA ILE A 36 -5.87 14.26 -18.46
C ILE A 36 -5.56 15.67 -17.94
N LEU A 37 -6.52 16.32 -17.26
CA LEU A 37 -6.34 17.67 -16.73
C LEU A 37 -5.25 17.75 -15.65
N THR A 38 -5.13 16.72 -14.78
CA THR A 38 -4.04 16.63 -13.80
C THR A 38 -2.69 16.52 -14.51
N ASN A 39 -2.58 15.70 -15.55
CA ASN A 39 -1.34 15.56 -16.30
C ASN A 39 -0.94 16.86 -17.02
N VAL A 40 -1.90 17.62 -17.57
CA VAL A 40 -1.61 18.88 -18.27
C VAL A 40 -1.77 20.12 -17.41
N ARG A 41 -1.81 19.99 -16.07
CA ARG A 41 -2.18 21.07 -15.13
C ARG A 41 -1.42 22.38 -15.34
N ASP A 42 -0.14 22.33 -15.70
CA ASP A 42 0.72 23.50 -15.89
C ASP A 42 0.29 24.39 -17.08
N VAL A 43 -0.45 23.83 -18.04
CA VAL A 43 -0.99 24.57 -19.20
C VAL A 43 -2.48 24.86 -19.06
N VAL A 44 -3.12 24.43 -17.96
CA VAL A 44 -4.54 24.69 -17.68
C VAL A 44 -4.71 26.10 -17.14
N ARG A 45 -5.16 27.03 -17.98
CA ARG A 45 -5.40 28.43 -17.59
C ARG A 45 -6.82 28.64 -17.08
N LEU A 46 -6.98 28.77 -15.75
CA LEU A 46 -8.28 29.05 -15.11
C LEU A 46 -8.47 30.54 -14.76
N SER A 47 -7.38 31.30 -14.56
CA SER A 47 -7.41 32.75 -14.29
C SER A 47 -7.01 33.59 -15.52
N THR A 48 -7.53 34.82 -15.59
CA THR A 48 -7.14 35.85 -16.58
C THR A 48 -6.11 36.85 -16.05
N SER A 49 -5.75 36.83 -14.76
CA SER A 49 -4.69 37.64 -14.17
C SER A 49 -3.34 36.91 -14.19
N TRP A 50 -2.30 37.61 -14.64
CA TRP A 50 -0.93 37.07 -14.75
C TRP A 50 -0.18 37.10 -13.40
N ASP A 51 -0.83 37.55 -12.32
CA ASP A 51 -0.23 37.70 -10.98
C ASP A 51 -0.56 36.51 -10.03
N ASP A 52 -1.34 35.51 -10.46
CA ASP A 52 -1.87 34.43 -9.60
C ASP A 52 -1.49 33.00 -10.06
N GLU A 53 -0.23 32.76 -10.44
CA GLU A 53 0.25 31.39 -10.77
C GLU A 53 0.07 30.41 -9.59
N GLY A 54 0.08 30.91 -8.34
CA GLY A 54 -0.14 30.10 -7.14
C GLY A 54 -1.59 29.66 -6.89
N ASP A 55 -2.59 30.25 -7.57
CA ASP A 55 -4.02 29.95 -7.31
C ASP A 55 -4.63 29.00 -8.36
N THR A 56 -3.95 28.78 -9.50
CA THR A 56 -4.52 28.01 -10.62
C THR A 56 -4.63 26.51 -10.32
N ALA A 57 -3.65 25.93 -9.63
CA ALA A 57 -3.70 24.52 -9.21
C ALA A 57 -4.80 24.30 -8.14
N SER A 58 -4.92 25.21 -7.17
CA SER A 58 -5.98 25.19 -6.15
C SER A 58 -7.38 25.31 -6.78
N GLU A 59 -7.55 26.20 -7.76
CA GLU A 59 -8.80 26.33 -8.53
C GLU A 59 -9.12 25.10 -9.37
N LEU A 60 -8.11 24.44 -9.95
CA LEU A 60 -8.31 23.17 -10.66
C LEU A 60 -8.76 22.08 -9.69
N ASN A 61 -8.10 21.95 -8.55
CA ASN A 61 -8.45 20.96 -7.51
C ASN A 61 -9.88 21.15 -7.01
N LYS A 62 -10.36 22.39 -6.83
CA LYS A 62 -11.77 22.69 -6.49
C LYS A 62 -12.77 22.16 -7.52
N ILE A 63 -12.36 22.01 -8.79
CA ILE A 63 -13.18 21.45 -9.86
C ILE A 63 -13.08 19.92 -9.91
N LEU A 64 -11.87 19.36 -9.73
CA LEU A 64 -11.62 17.92 -9.87
C LEU A 64 -12.12 17.12 -8.65
N VAL A 65 -11.82 17.58 -7.43
CA VAL A 65 -12.10 16.85 -6.17
C VAL A 65 -13.56 16.42 -6.03
N PRO A 66 -14.58 17.27 -6.31
CA PRO A 66 -15.98 16.84 -6.20
C PRO A 66 -16.34 15.67 -7.13
N VAL A 67 -15.77 15.63 -8.34
CA VAL A 67 -16.01 14.57 -9.32
C VAL A 67 -15.31 13.28 -8.90
N LEU A 68 -14.07 13.39 -8.44
CA LEU A 68 -13.31 12.24 -7.93
C LEU A 68 -13.98 11.65 -6.69
N MET A 69 -14.42 12.48 -5.75
CA MET A 69 -15.20 12.05 -4.58
C MET A 69 -16.53 11.39 -4.96
N LYS A 70 -17.23 11.92 -5.97
CA LYS A 70 -18.44 11.28 -6.52
C LYS A 70 -18.13 9.91 -7.14
N ALA A 71 -16.94 9.71 -7.69
CA ALA A 71 -16.55 8.42 -8.23
C ALA A 71 -16.36 7.36 -7.13
N LEU A 72 -15.99 7.79 -5.92
CA LEU A 72 -15.85 6.94 -4.72
C LEU A 72 -17.19 6.51 -4.11
N ASP A 73 -18.30 7.19 -4.46
CA ASP A 73 -19.64 6.84 -4.01
C ASP A 73 -20.13 5.58 -4.74
N TYR A 74 -19.62 4.44 -4.30
CA TYR A 74 -19.94 3.13 -4.83
C TYR A 74 -20.08 2.14 -3.68
N ASP A 75 -21.22 1.45 -3.65
CA ASP A 75 -21.48 0.43 -2.64
C ASP A 75 -20.72 -0.86 -2.99
N ILE A 76 -19.48 -0.93 -2.50
CA ILE A 76 -18.60 -2.10 -2.68
C ILE A 76 -19.20 -3.33 -1.99
N GLN A 77 -19.96 -3.17 -0.90
CA GLN A 77 -20.52 -4.29 -0.14
C GLN A 77 -21.67 -4.93 -0.92
N GLU A 78 -22.58 -4.12 -1.45
CA GLU A 78 -23.66 -4.57 -2.33
C GLU A 78 -23.09 -5.19 -3.62
N ALA A 79 -22.10 -4.53 -4.25
CA ALA A 79 -21.43 -5.04 -5.43
C ALA A 79 -20.75 -6.39 -5.19
N ALA A 80 -20.07 -6.56 -4.06
CA ALA A 80 -19.45 -7.82 -3.67
C ALA A 80 -20.50 -8.91 -3.43
N ALA A 81 -21.59 -8.62 -2.71
CA ALA A 81 -22.67 -9.58 -2.46
C ALA A 81 -23.31 -10.07 -3.77
N HIS A 82 -23.55 -9.16 -4.72
CA HIS A 82 -24.06 -9.51 -6.04
C HIS A 82 -23.05 -10.25 -6.90
N THR A 83 -21.76 -9.91 -6.82
CA THR A 83 -20.68 -10.62 -7.51
C THR A 83 -20.55 -12.06 -7.00
N ILE A 84 -20.61 -12.27 -5.69
CA ILE A 84 -20.63 -13.61 -5.08
C ILE A 84 -21.84 -14.41 -5.59
N THR A 85 -23.02 -13.78 -5.63
CA THR A 85 -24.25 -14.41 -6.14
C THR A 85 -24.14 -14.77 -7.63
N ALA A 86 -23.54 -13.89 -8.43
CA ALA A 86 -23.29 -14.11 -9.86
C ALA A 86 -22.32 -15.27 -10.09
N VAL A 87 -21.23 -15.34 -9.32
CA VAL A 87 -20.26 -16.45 -9.36
C VAL A 87 -20.92 -17.77 -8.94
N GLN A 88 -21.70 -17.77 -7.87
CA GLN A 88 -22.39 -18.95 -7.35
C GLN A 88 -23.54 -19.43 -8.25
N SER A 89 -24.03 -18.59 -9.16
CA SER A 89 -25.13 -18.94 -10.07
C SER A 89 -24.77 -20.08 -11.04
N GLY A 90 -23.48 -20.40 -11.21
CA GLY A 90 -22.98 -21.41 -12.14
C GLY A 90 -23.20 -21.07 -13.63
N ARG A 91 -23.71 -19.87 -13.93
CA ARG A 91 -23.94 -19.35 -15.28
C ARG A 91 -22.77 -18.55 -15.84
N MET A 92 -21.76 -18.32 -15.02
CA MET A 92 -20.47 -17.78 -15.45
C MET A 92 -19.71 -18.86 -16.20
N HIS A 93 -19.26 -18.58 -17.42
CA HIS A 93 -18.44 -19.50 -18.18
C HIS A 93 -17.03 -19.55 -17.57
N LEU A 94 -16.83 -20.45 -16.62
CA LEU A 94 -15.50 -20.91 -16.21
C LEU A 94 -14.88 -21.62 -17.42
N HIS A 95 -14.01 -20.94 -18.16
CA HIS A 95 -13.34 -21.55 -19.29
C HIS A 95 -12.46 -22.70 -18.78
N LYS A 96 -12.87 -23.95 -19.06
CA LYS A 96 -11.97 -25.08 -18.96
C LYS A 96 -10.98 -24.96 -20.10
N GLU A 97 -9.70 -24.88 -19.78
CA GLU A 97 -8.61 -24.99 -20.75
C GLU A 97 -8.91 -26.15 -21.70
N THR A 98 -9.23 -25.80 -22.94
CA THR A 98 -9.25 -26.76 -24.04
C THR A 98 -8.16 -26.33 -24.98
N SER A 99 -7.21 -27.23 -25.22
CA SER A 99 -6.02 -27.08 -26.05
C SER A 99 -6.34 -26.97 -27.55
N ASP A 100 -7.43 -26.31 -27.91
CA ASP A 100 -7.88 -26.13 -29.29
C ASP A 100 -7.34 -24.81 -29.85
N ILE A 101 -6.45 -24.92 -30.84
CA ILE A 101 -5.76 -23.80 -31.54
C ILE A 101 -6.72 -23.02 -32.48
N THR A 102 -7.99 -23.43 -32.57
CA THR A 102 -8.99 -22.74 -33.38
C THR A 102 -9.78 -21.74 -32.54
N PRO A 103 -9.75 -20.42 -32.85
CA PRO A 103 -10.57 -19.44 -32.15
C PRO A 103 -12.05 -19.77 -32.37
N LYS A 104 -12.73 -20.21 -31.30
CA LYS A 104 -14.18 -20.37 -31.29
C LYS A 104 -14.83 -18.97 -31.44
N PRO A 105 -15.95 -18.85 -32.15
CA PRO A 105 -16.67 -17.58 -32.23
C PRO A 105 -16.97 -17.08 -30.81
N LYS A 106 -16.64 -15.81 -30.52
CA LYS A 106 -16.89 -15.16 -29.21
C LYS A 106 -18.34 -15.39 -28.83
N GLN A 107 -18.58 -16.27 -27.86
CA GLN A 107 -19.91 -16.43 -27.29
C GLN A 107 -20.31 -15.11 -26.65
N PRO A 108 -21.56 -14.65 -26.82
CA PRO A 108 -22.03 -13.46 -26.13
C PRO A 108 -21.95 -13.68 -24.62
N LEU A 109 -21.43 -12.69 -23.90
CA LEU A 109 -21.29 -12.72 -22.44
C LEU A 109 -22.65 -12.94 -21.78
N THR A 110 -22.67 -13.68 -20.68
CA THR A 110 -23.86 -13.81 -19.83
C THR A 110 -24.14 -12.51 -19.09
N ASN A 111 -25.37 -12.34 -18.60
CA ASN A 111 -25.71 -11.15 -17.81
C ASN A 111 -24.90 -11.07 -16.51
N GLU A 112 -24.56 -12.23 -15.94
CA GLU A 112 -23.68 -12.37 -14.80
C GLU A 112 -22.25 -11.90 -15.13
N GLU A 113 -21.72 -12.26 -16.28
CA GLU A 113 -20.41 -11.80 -16.76
C GLU A 113 -20.39 -10.30 -17.07
N ILE A 114 -21.43 -9.78 -17.71
CA ILE A 114 -21.59 -8.33 -17.97
C ILE A 114 -21.64 -7.55 -16.67
N PHE A 115 -22.33 -8.08 -15.65
CA PHE A 115 -22.38 -7.46 -14.33
C PHE A 115 -21.01 -7.44 -13.66
N VAL A 116 -20.31 -8.58 -13.62
CA VAL A 116 -18.97 -8.67 -13.01
C VAL A 116 -17.98 -7.76 -13.73
N GLN A 117 -18.04 -7.69 -15.06
CA GLN A 117 -17.25 -6.74 -15.85
C GLN A 117 -17.59 -5.29 -15.49
N GLY A 118 -18.87 -4.96 -15.32
CA GLY A 118 -19.29 -3.62 -14.90
C GLY A 118 -18.81 -3.25 -13.49
N VAL A 119 -18.73 -4.23 -12.58
CA VAL A 119 -18.11 -4.04 -11.25
C VAL A 119 -16.61 -3.78 -11.39
N GLU A 120 -15.90 -4.54 -12.22
CA GLU A 120 -14.47 -4.34 -12.51
C GLU A 120 -14.20 -2.95 -13.10
N ASP A 121 -14.98 -2.54 -14.10
CA ASP A 121 -14.89 -1.22 -14.71
C ASP A 121 -15.09 -0.12 -13.65
N LYS A 122 -16.06 -0.32 -12.74
CA LYS A 122 -16.36 0.65 -11.69
C LYS A 122 -15.28 0.70 -10.61
N LEU A 123 -14.68 -0.43 -10.25
CA LEU A 123 -13.54 -0.48 -9.33
C LEU A 123 -12.29 0.16 -9.94
N SER A 124 -12.06 -0.02 -11.23
CA SER A 124 -10.98 0.66 -11.96
C SER A 124 -11.15 2.19 -11.96
N ILE A 125 -12.40 2.67 -12.08
CA ILE A 125 -12.73 4.10 -11.97
C ILE A 125 -12.45 4.62 -10.56
N ILE A 126 -12.83 3.86 -9.53
CA ILE A 126 -12.58 4.21 -8.12
C ILE A 126 -11.08 4.27 -7.84
N GLN A 127 -10.33 3.29 -8.34
CA GLN A 127 -8.87 3.26 -8.22
C GLN A 127 -8.26 4.52 -8.83
N LEU A 128 -8.57 4.82 -10.11
CA LEU A 128 -8.06 6.01 -10.77
C LEU A 128 -8.47 7.29 -10.02
N ALA A 129 -9.69 7.34 -9.50
CA ALA A 129 -10.13 8.49 -8.70
C ALA A 129 -9.34 8.65 -7.40
N LEU A 130 -9.00 7.55 -6.72
CA LEU A 130 -8.17 7.54 -5.52
C LEU A 130 -6.72 7.91 -5.82
N GLU A 131 -6.15 7.43 -6.92
CA GLU A 131 -4.80 7.80 -7.37
C GLU A 131 -4.70 9.31 -7.61
N LEU A 132 -5.68 9.88 -8.32
CA LEU A 132 -5.73 11.32 -8.57
C LEU A 132 -5.97 12.14 -7.31
N LEU A 133 -6.80 11.66 -6.37
CA LEU A 133 -7.00 12.33 -5.09
C LEU A 133 -5.73 12.29 -4.23
N ALA A 134 -5.02 11.16 -4.21
CA ALA A 134 -3.75 11.03 -3.49
C ALA A 134 -2.70 12.00 -4.07
N ASP A 135 -2.59 12.07 -5.40
CA ASP A 135 -1.70 13.02 -6.09
C ASP A 135 -2.03 14.47 -5.73
N ILE A 136 -3.33 14.86 -5.75
CA ILE A 136 -3.78 16.19 -5.32
C ILE A 136 -3.39 16.47 -3.86
N CYS A 137 -3.55 15.50 -2.96
CA CYS A 137 -3.22 15.66 -1.55
C CYS A 137 -1.71 15.81 -1.29
N VAL A 138 -0.87 15.11 -2.04
CA VAL A 138 0.60 15.27 -1.95
C VAL A 138 1.02 16.66 -2.44
N GLN A 139 0.40 17.15 -3.51
CA GLN A 139 0.71 18.45 -4.12
C GLN A 139 0.30 19.66 -3.26
N ASP A 140 -0.76 19.54 -2.45
CA ASP A 140 -1.16 20.59 -1.51
C ASP A 140 -0.14 20.78 -0.37
N ASP A 141 0.64 19.73 -0.03
CA ASP A 141 1.75 19.80 0.94
C ASP A 141 3.08 20.27 0.29
N GLU A 142 3.27 20.11 -1.03
CA GLU A 142 4.48 20.49 -1.79
C GLU A 142 4.57 22.00 -2.16
N SER A 143 3.83 22.88 -1.48
CA SER A 143 4.11 24.33 -1.58
C SER A 143 5.49 24.72 -1.00
N GLU A 144 6.23 23.76 -0.45
CA GLU A 144 7.67 23.82 -0.22
C GLU A 144 8.36 22.57 -0.83
N GLU A 145 9.24 22.81 -1.80
CA GLU A 145 10.26 21.92 -2.39
C GLU A 145 9.91 21.20 -3.72
N LYS A 146 10.59 21.65 -4.78
CA LYS A 146 10.59 21.08 -6.13
C LYS A 146 11.66 19.99 -6.29
N GLU A 147 11.36 19.10 -7.25
CA GLU A 147 12.25 18.47 -8.24
C GLU A 147 12.74 17.02 -8.01
N ASP A 148 12.47 16.21 -9.06
CA ASP A 148 13.18 15.04 -9.61
C ASP A 148 12.34 13.73 -9.55
N GLY A 149 11.85 13.11 -10.63
CA GLY A 149 12.29 13.08 -12.02
C GLY A 149 12.84 11.69 -12.39
N TYR A 150 12.00 10.66 -12.58
CA TYR A 150 12.35 9.44 -13.33
C TYR A 150 11.14 8.82 -14.05
N GLN A 151 11.18 8.85 -15.39
CA GLN A 151 10.53 7.86 -16.25
C GLN A 151 11.51 6.71 -16.47
N ASP A 152 11.02 5.47 -16.52
CA ASP A 152 11.42 4.53 -17.57
C ASP A 152 10.38 3.41 -17.73
N GLU A 153 9.99 3.20 -18.99
CA GLU A 153 9.23 2.05 -19.46
C GLU A 153 10.16 0.82 -19.60
N ALA A 154 9.64 -0.36 -19.26
CA ALA A 154 10.15 -1.61 -19.80
C ALA A 154 8.97 -2.51 -20.20
N MET A 155 8.75 -2.60 -21.51
CA MET A 155 7.97 -3.65 -22.18
C MET A 155 8.84 -4.90 -22.37
N MET A 156 8.33 -6.07 -21.95
CA MET A 156 8.62 -7.46 -22.37
C MET A 156 8.19 -8.38 -21.21
N ASP A 157 7.58 -9.55 -21.35
CA ASP A 157 7.23 -10.42 -22.49
C ASP A 157 6.04 -11.29 -22.02
N ASP A 158 5.16 -11.68 -22.95
CA ASP A 158 3.98 -12.51 -22.68
C ASP A 158 4.37 -13.90 -22.12
N ASP A 159 3.75 -14.31 -21.00
CA ASP A 159 3.61 -15.72 -20.65
C ASP A 159 2.16 -15.98 -20.21
N ASP A 160 1.48 -16.84 -20.98
CA ASP A 160 0.04 -17.10 -20.95
C ASP A 160 -0.44 -17.68 -19.60
N ALA A 161 -1.19 -16.89 -18.84
CA ALA A 161 -2.05 -17.32 -17.74
C ALA A 161 -3.44 -16.67 -17.85
N PRO A 162 -4.53 -17.31 -17.37
CA PRO A 162 -5.89 -16.92 -17.72
C PRO A 162 -6.28 -15.53 -17.18
N THR A 163 -6.63 -14.64 -18.12
CA THR A 163 -6.85 -13.19 -17.97
C THR A 163 -7.95 -12.81 -16.94
N VAL A 164 -8.98 -13.64 -16.75
CA VAL A 164 -10.12 -13.32 -15.86
C VAL A 164 -9.77 -13.50 -14.38
N SER A 165 -8.94 -14.50 -14.02
CA SER A 165 -8.50 -14.70 -12.63
C SER A 165 -7.41 -13.70 -12.24
N GLN A 166 -6.55 -13.29 -13.18
CA GLN A 166 -5.54 -12.26 -12.96
C GLN A 166 -6.16 -10.89 -12.67
N ASN A 167 -7.19 -10.48 -13.42
CA ASN A 167 -7.84 -9.19 -13.21
C ASN A 167 -8.51 -9.07 -11.84
N ILE A 168 -9.13 -10.15 -11.35
CA ILE A 168 -9.74 -10.18 -10.01
C ILE A 168 -8.66 -10.04 -8.93
N VAL A 169 -7.56 -10.80 -9.04
CA VAL A 169 -6.42 -10.70 -8.12
C VAL A 169 -5.82 -9.29 -8.14
N LEU A 170 -5.61 -8.73 -9.33
CA LEU A 170 -5.07 -7.40 -9.52
C LEU A 170 -5.99 -6.33 -8.94
N THR A 171 -7.31 -6.49 -9.08
CA THR A 171 -8.32 -5.59 -8.48
C THR A 171 -8.26 -5.64 -6.96
N HIS A 172 -8.19 -6.83 -6.36
CA HIS A 172 -8.03 -6.97 -4.91
C HIS A 172 -6.72 -6.38 -4.41
N GLN A 173 -5.62 -6.66 -5.10
CA GLN A 173 -4.30 -6.11 -4.79
C GLN A 173 -4.33 -4.58 -4.82
N ARG A 174 -4.81 -3.98 -5.92
CA ARG A 174 -4.87 -2.52 -6.09
C ARG A 174 -5.79 -1.86 -5.08
N THR A 175 -6.93 -2.49 -4.77
CA THR A 175 -7.84 -1.99 -3.72
C THR A 175 -7.14 -1.95 -2.36
N LEU A 176 -6.38 -2.99 -2.01
CA LEU A 176 -5.61 -3.03 -0.77
C LEU A 176 -4.44 -2.05 -0.78
N GLU A 177 -3.77 -1.84 -1.92
CA GLU A 177 -2.71 -0.83 -2.07
C GLU A 177 -3.27 0.59 -1.91
N CYS A 178 -4.43 0.91 -2.50
CA CYS A 178 -5.13 2.17 -2.28
C CYS A 178 -5.48 2.38 -0.80
N LEU A 179 -5.99 1.33 -0.14
CA LEU A 179 -6.27 1.36 1.28
C LEU A 179 -4.98 1.61 2.09
N ASN A 180 -3.88 0.95 1.73
CA ASN A 180 -2.59 1.14 2.39
C ASN A 180 -2.12 2.59 2.27
N ASN A 181 -2.19 3.18 1.07
CA ASN A 181 -1.80 4.57 0.83
C ASN A 181 -2.65 5.54 1.68
N PHE A 182 -3.96 5.32 1.73
CA PHE A 182 -4.86 6.07 2.61
C PHE A 182 -4.42 5.96 4.08
N LEU A 183 -4.16 4.75 4.57
CA LEU A 183 -3.75 4.51 5.96
C LEU A 183 -2.40 5.15 6.29
N LEU A 184 -1.45 5.12 5.35
CA LEU A 184 -0.16 5.80 5.49
C LEU A 184 -0.35 7.32 5.57
N ALA A 185 -1.11 7.92 4.66
CA ALA A 185 -1.44 9.34 4.70
C ALA A 185 -2.10 9.74 6.03
N MET A 186 -3.03 8.93 6.53
CA MET A 186 -3.68 9.19 7.84
C MET A 186 -2.73 9.09 9.04
N ASN A 187 -1.61 8.35 8.92
CA ASN A 187 -0.58 8.29 9.97
C ASN A 187 0.25 9.58 10.03
N ASP A 188 0.47 10.22 8.89
CA ASP A 188 1.32 11.40 8.78
C ASP A 188 0.57 12.69 9.17
N ILE A 189 -0.76 12.66 9.19
CA ILE A 189 -1.58 13.75 9.73
C ILE A 189 -1.27 13.97 11.23
N PRO A 190 -0.86 15.20 11.63
CA PRO A 190 -0.56 15.52 13.02
C PRO A 190 -1.68 15.13 13.98
N GLY A 191 -1.31 14.37 15.01
CA GLY A 191 -2.23 13.95 16.05
C GLY A 191 -3.17 12.80 15.66
N LYS A 192 -3.00 12.16 14.49
CA LYS A 192 -3.70 10.93 14.07
C LYS A 192 -5.23 11.06 14.18
N TYR A 193 -5.77 12.19 13.72
CA TYR A 193 -7.19 12.54 13.89
C TYR A 193 -8.13 11.45 13.39
N TRP A 194 -7.85 10.87 12.22
CA TRP A 194 -8.70 9.82 11.64
C TRP A 194 -8.77 8.59 12.54
N PHE A 195 -7.64 8.08 13.03
CA PHE A 195 -7.61 6.93 13.94
C PHE A 195 -8.32 7.18 15.28
N LYS A 196 -8.31 8.43 15.76
CA LYS A 196 -9.03 8.81 16.99
C LYS A 196 -10.54 8.88 16.76
N THR A 197 -10.97 9.45 15.64
CA THR A 197 -12.40 9.65 15.32
C THR A 197 -13.05 8.35 14.83
N HIS A 198 -12.35 7.57 14.02
CA HIS A 198 -12.80 6.34 13.38
C HIS A 198 -12.17 5.09 14.01
N ARG A 199 -11.94 5.13 15.31
CA ARG A 199 -11.28 4.04 16.05
C ARG A 199 -11.95 2.68 15.85
N THR A 200 -13.27 2.64 15.95
CA THR A 200 -14.04 1.40 15.78
C THR A 200 -13.84 0.81 14.39
N ASP A 201 -13.84 1.65 13.37
CA ASP A 201 -13.66 1.25 11.98
C ASP A 201 -12.24 0.72 11.76
N ALA A 202 -11.22 1.39 12.31
CA ALA A 202 -9.83 0.94 12.23
C ALA A 202 -9.59 -0.41 12.95
N VAL A 203 -10.22 -0.63 14.10
CA VAL A 203 -10.16 -1.90 14.84
C VAL A 203 -10.84 -3.03 14.05
N GLN A 204 -12.01 -2.76 13.46
CA GLN A 204 -12.71 -3.73 12.62
C GLN A 204 -11.90 -4.04 11.35
N LEU A 205 -11.31 -3.02 10.74
CA LEU A 205 -10.49 -3.16 9.54
C LEU A 205 -9.26 -4.04 9.80
N TRP A 206 -8.60 -3.88 10.95
CA TRP A 206 -7.50 -4.76 11.37
C TRP A 206 -7.94 -6.23 11.40
N ARG A 207 -9.07 -6.56 12.04
CA ARG A 207 -9.59 -7.94 12.11
C ARG A 207 -9.98 -8.47 10.73
N TRP A 208 -10.57 -7.62 9.90
CA TRP A 208 -10.96 -7.96 8.54
C TRP A 208 -9.76 -8.31 7.66
N LEU A 209 -8.63 -7.58 7.81
CA LEU A 209 -7.40 -7.88 7.09
C LEU A 209 -6.81 -9.25 7.44
N PHE A 210 -6.81 -9.64 8.73
CA PHE A 210 -6.43 -11.00 9.12
C PHE A 210 -7.38 -12.06 8.55
N THR A 211 -8.68 -11.75 8.45
CA THR A 211 -9.67 -12.62 7.81
C THR A 211 -9.36 -12.81 6.31
N ILE A 212 -8.98 -11.75 5.59
CA ILE A 212 -8.55 -11.85 4.20
C ILE A 212 -7.29 -12.70 4.08
N ALA A 213 -6.28 -12.45 4.93
CA ALA A 213 -5.03 -13.22 4.89
C ALA A 213 -5.28 -14.72 5.07
N ASP A 214 -6.14 -15.10 6.03
CA ASP A 214 -6.53 -16.50 6.26
C ASP A 214 -7.29 -17.09 5.06
N GLN A 215 -8.25 -16.34 4.50
CA GLN A 215 -8.97 -16.77 3.30
C GLN A 215 -8.05 -17.00 2.10
N VAL A 216 -7.10 -16.09 1.87
CA VAL A 216 -6.12 -16.18 0.78
C VAL A 216 -5.19 -17.36 0.99
N ALA A 217 -4.72 -17.59 2.23
CA ALA A 217 -3.90 -18.75 2.57
C ALA A 217 -4.64 -20.07 2.35
N ASN A 218 -5.92 -20.14 2.75
CA ASN A 218 -6.75 -21.35 2.65
C ASN A 218 -7.30 -21.62 1.25
N SER A 219 -7.49 -20.58 0.42
CA SER A 219 -7.97 -20.71 -0.96
C SER A 219 -6.91 -21.28 -1.90
N ASN A 220 -5.65 -21.33 -1.45
CA ASN A 220 -4.49 -21.84 -2.17
C ASN A 220 -4.38 -21.32 -3.63
N PRO A 221 -4.43 -19.99 -3.86
CA PRO A 221 -4.25 -19.42 -5.19
C PRO A 221 -2.81 -19.62 -5.68
N GLU A 222 -2.58 -19.29 -6.95
CA GLU A 222 -1.24 -19.26 -7.53
C GLU A 222 -0.28 -18.43 -6.66
N GLU A 223 0.99 -18.85 -6.62
CA GLU A 223 1.96 -18.29 -5.68
C GLU A 223 2.14 -16.78 -5.84
N TRP A 224 2.20 -16.26 -7.07
CA TRP A 224 2.31 -14.83 -7.32
C TRP A 224 1.10 -14.06 -6.78
N ALA A 225 -0.12 -14.57 -6.99
CA ALA A 225 -1.36 -13.96 -6.55
C ALA A 225 -1.48 -13.95 -5.04
N ARG A 226 -1.16 -15.09 -4.41
CA ARG A 226 -1.09 -15.23 -2.95
C ARG A 226 -0.13 -14.19 -2.36
N ASN A 227 1.08 -14.13 -2.89
CA ASN A 227 2.14 -13.29 -2.36
C ASN A 227 1.79 -11.80 -2.53
N ALA A 228 1.26 -11.40 -3.68
CA ALA A 228 0.84 -10.02 -3.95
C ALA A 228 -0.26 -9.54 -2.99
N ILE A 229 -1.32 -10.34 -2.80
CA ILE A 229 -2.41 -9.97 -1.89
C ILE A 229 -1.94 -9.95 -0.43
N LEU A 230 -1.20 -10.98 0.01
CA LEU A 230 -0.69 -11.01 1.39
C LEU A 230 0.25 -9.84 1.66
N GLU A 231 1.08 -9.44 0.69
CA GLU A 231 1.97 -8.30 0.85
C GLU A 231 1.20 -6.99 1.04
N ALA A 232 0.15 -6.78 0.24
CA ALA A 232 -0.72 -5.60 0.38
C ALA A 232 -1.46 -5.60 1.73
N VAL A 233 -1.99 -6.75 2.16
CA VAL A 233 -2.63 -6.91 3.48
C VAL A 233 -1.67 -6.58 4.61
N ILE A 234 -0.44 -7.10 4.58
CA ILE A 234 0.56 -6.84 5.61
C ILE A 234 0.97 -5.36 5.61
N GLY A 235 1.04 -4.72 4.44
CA GLY A 235 1.21 -3.27 4.33
C GLY A 235 0.13 -2.50 5.09
N CYS A 236 -1.14 -2.82 4.84
CA CYS A 236 -2.27 -2.22 5.57
C CYS A 236 -2.20 -2.48 7.09
N LEU A 237 -1.83 -3.70 7.51
CA LEU A 237 -1.67 -4.04 8.92
C LEU A 237 -0.55 -3.21 9.57
N TRP A 238 0.58 -3.04 8.88
CA TRP A 238 1.66 -2.19 9.37
C TRP A 238 1.20 -0.74 9.56
N ALA A 239 0.53 -0.16 8.55
CA ALA A 239 0.01 1.20 8.62
C ALA A 239 -1.05 1.36 9.73
N LEU A 240 -1.99 0.41 9.85
CA LEU A 240 -2.98 0.40 10.94
C LEU A 240 -2.33 0.27 12.30
N GLY A 241 -1.28 -0.53 12.44
CA GLY A 241 -0.59 -0.77 13.71
C GLY A 241 0.03 0.52 14.23
N ARG A 242 0.68 1.27 13.35
CA ARG A 242 1.21 2.60 13.66
C ARG A 242 0.08 3.56 14.08
N GLY A 243 -1.08 3.50 13.45
CA GLY A 243 -2.21 4.39 13.74
C GLY A 243 -2.97 4.06 15.02
N LEU A 244 -3.19 2.77 15.29
CA LEU A 244 -3.95 2.25 16.44
C LEU A 244 -3.14 2.26 17.74
N GLU A 245 -1.81 2.18 17.67
CA GLU A 245 -0.90 2.19 18.81
C GLU A 245 -1.28 1.11 19.85
N GLN A 246 -1.85 1.50 20.99
CA GLN A 246 -2.18 0.61 22.09
C GLN A 246 -3.45 -0.21 21.86
N ASP A 247 -4.27 0.19 20.89
CA ASP A 247 -5.60 -0.34 20.66
C ASP A 247 -5.66 -1.39 19.55
N ILE A 248 -4.50 -1.91 19.15
CA ILE A 248 -4.40 -3.01 18.19
C ILE A 248 -5.15 -4.23 18.77
N PRO A 249 -6.19 -4.74 18.08
CA PRO A 249 -7.07 -5.77 18.61
C PRO A 249 -6.47 -7.17 18.46
N LEU A 250 -5.27 -7.43 18.98
CA LEU A 250 -4.50 -8.65 18.71
C LEU A 250 -5.17 -9.95 19.22
N GLU A 251 -5.18 -11.00 18.40
CA GLU A 251 -5.54 -12.36 18.79
C GLU A 251 -4.28 -13.22 19.03
N PRO A 252 -4.36 -14.29 19.85
CA PRO A 252 -3.17 -15.07 20.25
C PRO A 252 -2.36 -15.67 19.09
N THR A 253 -2.98 -15.90 17.94
CA THR A 253 -2.34 -16.53 16.77
C THR A 253 -1.68 -15.54 15.82
N ASP A 254 -1.99 -14.24 15.91
CA ASP A 254 -1.65 -13.26 14.89
C ASP A 254 -0.14 -13.08 14.71
N VAL A 255 0.60 -12.94 15.82
CA VAL A 255 2.06 -12.81 15.78
C VAL A 255 2.70 -14.08 15.24
N GLY A 256 2.17 -15.26 15.61
CA GLY A 256 2.60 -16.53 15.06
C GLY A 256 2.39 -16.62 13.55
N ALA A 257 1.26 -16.12 13.05
CA ALA A 257 0.95 -16.08 11.63
C ALA A 257 1.90 -15.15 10.85
N LEU A 258 2.18 -13.95 11.38
CA LEU A 258 3.13 -13.00 10.78
C LEU A 258 4.55 -13.60 10.73
N CYS A 259 5.05 -14.13 11.84
CA CYS A 259 6.36 -14.77 11.90
C CYS A 259 6.44 -16.02 11.00
N GLY A 260 5.37 -16.82 10.93
CA GLY A 260 5.28 -17.97 10.04
C GLY A 260 5.32 -17.56 8.56
N THR A 261 4.62 -16.49 8.21
CA THR A 261 4.61 -15.93 6.85
C THR A 261 6.00 -15.43 6.45
N TYR A 262 6.73 -14.78 7.37
CA TYR A 262 8.11 -14.35 7.15
C TYR A 262 9.04 -15.52 6.80
N GLU A 263 8.94 -16.62 7.53
CA GLU A 263 9.76 -17.82 7.32
C GLU A 263 9.37 -18.54 6.01
N MET A 264 8.07 -18.55 5.67
CA MET A 264 7.54 -19.24 4.48
C MET A 264 7.82 -18.51 3.16
N ILE A 265 7.71 -17.18 3.14
CA ILE A 265 7.77 -16.39 1.90
C ILE A 265 9.08 -15.60 1.86
N PRO A 266 10.03 -15.92 0.95
CA PRO A 266 11.34 -15.29 0.87
C PRO A 266 11.34 -13.99 0.06
N LEU A 267 10.25 -13.21 0.11
CA LEU A 267 10.14 -11.93 -0.57
C LEU A 267 10.59 -10.80 0.35
N GLU A 268 11.61 -10.04 -0.06
CA GLU A 268 12.22 -8.99 0.77
C GLU A 268 11.21 -7.93 1.22
N THR A 269 10.42 -7.39 0.29
CA THR A 269 9.45 -6.33 0.55
C THR A 269 8.40 -6.75 1.59
N MET A 270 7.89 -7.98 1.46
CA MET A 270 6.99 -8.58 2.45
C MET A 270 7.66 -8.75 3.81
N ARG A 271 8.90 -9.24 3.86
CA ARG A 271 9.64 -9.42 5.10
C ARG A 271 9.89 -8.11 5.84
N VAL A 272 10.23 -7.04 5.12
CA VAL A 272 10.36 -5.69 5.70
C VAL A 272 9.02 -5.26 6.30
N LYS A 273 7.92 -5.38 5.55
CA LYS A 273 6.57 -5.02 6.04
C LYS A 273 6.14 -5.83 7.26
N ILE A 274 6.49 -7.12 7.33
CA ILE A 274 6.21 -7.97 8.51
C ILE A 274 6.97 -7.44 9.72
N VAL A 275 8.28 -7.20 9.60
CA VAL A 275 9.09 -6.68 10.71
C VAL A 275 8.57 -5.30 11.14
N GLY A 276 8.27 -4.41 10.20
CA GLY A 276 7.64 -3.13 10.49
C GLY A 276 6.29 -3.26 11.19
N CYS A 277 5.44 -4.21 10.79
CA CYS A 277 4.15 -4.49 11.43
C CYS A 277 4.31 -5.00 12.87
N LEU A 278 5.35 -5.80 13.14
CA LEU A 278 5.62 -6.32 14.48
C LEU A 278 6.05 -5.22 15.47
N GLY A 279 6.60 -4.11 15.00
CA GLY A 279 7.04 -3.01 15.86
C GLY A 279 5.92 -2.40 16.70
N PRO A 280 4.87 -1.82 16.08
CA PRO A 280 3.73 -1.29 16.82
C PRO A 280 3.04 -2.33 17.72
N ILE A 281 3.01 -3.60 17.31
CA ILE A 281 2.46 -4.69 18.13
C ILE A 281 3.30 -4.89 19.40
N ALA A 282 4.62 -4.89 19.28
CA ALA A 282 5.54 -5.06 20.42
C ALA A 282 5.50 -3.87 21.40
N MET A 283 5.11 -2.68 20.94
CA MET A 283 4.99 -1.48 21.79
C MET A 283 3.73 -1.45 22.66
N ARG A 284 2.84 -2.45 22.57
CA ARG A 284 1.63 -2.52 23.40
C ARG A 284 1.99 -2.74 24.88
N LYS A 285 1.41 -1.91 25.74
CA LYS A 285 1.57 -1.98 27.19
C LYS A 285 0.72 -3.11 27.78
N ASN A 286 1.20 -3.68 28.88
CA ASN A 286 0.61 -4.80 29.61
C ASN A 286 0.55 -6.12 28.81
N ASP A 287 1.35 -6.25 27.74
CA ASP A 287 1.43 -7.44 26.89
C ASP A 287 2.90 -7.92 26.75
N ILE A 288 3.51 -8.19 27.91
CA ILE A 288 4.93 -8.55 28.03
C ILE A 288 5.25 -9.83 27.26
N GLU A 289 4.34 -10.80 27.22
CA GLU A 289 4.57 -12.07 26.51
C GLU A 289 4.66 -11.85 25.00
N THR A 290 3.76 -11.04 24.42
CA THR A 290 3.82 -10.68 23.00
C THR A 290 5.09 -9.91 22.68
N ASN A 291 5.46 -8.92 23.51
CA ASN A 291 6.73 -8.19 23.36
C ASN A 291 7.92 -9.15 23.37
N LYS A 292 7.94 -10.12 24.29
CA LYS A 292 9.00 -11.12 24.40
C LYS A 292 9.11 -12.00 23.16
N VAL A 293 7.99 -12.51 22.64
CA VAL A 293 7.97 -13.35 21.42
C VAL A 293 8.55 -12.57 20.24
N ILE A 294 8.12 -11.33 20.05
CA ILE A 294 8.60 -10.47 18.96
C ILE A 294 10.08 -10.10 19.16
N GLY A 295 10.47 -9.71 20.38
CA GLY A 295 11.85 -9.36 20.70
C GLY A 295 12.83 -10.50 20.45
N VAL A 296 12.49 -11.73 20.87
CA VAL A 296 13.31 -12.92 20.59
C VAL A 296 13.41 -13.21 19.09
N PHE A 297 12.30 -13.07 18.36
CA PHE A 297 12.30 -13.21 16.90
C PHE A 297 13.24 -12.18 16.24
N VAL A 298 13.16 -10.91 16.63
CA VAL A 298 14.01 -9.84 16.07
C VAL A 298 15.48 -10.06 16.40
N MET A 299 15.82 -10.47 17.63
CA MET A 299 17.19 -10.80 18.00
C MET A 299 17.74 -11.98 17.20
N LYS A 300 16.91 -12.99 16.90
CA LYS A 300 17.27 -14.08 15.98
C LYS A 300 17.63 -13.51 14.60
N LEU A 301 16.81 -12.63 14.03
CA LEU A 301 17.07 -12.00 12.72
C LEU A 301 18.42 -11.26 12.67
N LEU A 302 18.77 -10.53 13.73
CA LEU A 302 20.02 -9.77 13.83
C LEU A 302 21.26 -10.68 13.99
N SER A 303 21.06 -11.88 14.56
CA SER A 303 22.14 -12.85 14.78
C SER A 303 22.40 -13.77 13.57
N GLU A 304 21.40 -13.99 12.73
CA GLU A 304 21.47 -14.92 11.60
C GLU A 304 22.17 -14.29 10.39
N LYS A 305 23.23 -14.97 9.92
CA LYS A 305 23.98 -14.54 8.71
C LYS A 305 23.35 -15.00 7.40
N LYS A 306 22.38 -15.92 7.46
CA LYS A 306 21.62 -16.39 6.32
C LYS A 306 20.23 -15.77 6.43
N TYR A 307 19.64 -15.42 5.29
CA TYR A 307 18.21 -15.06 5.12
C TYR A 307 17.80 -13.60 5.34
N SER A 308 18.55 -12.79 6.10
CA SER A 308 18.19 -11.39 6.32
C SER A 308 18.90 -10.47 5.33
N SER A 309 18.13 -9.79 4.49
CA SER A 309 18.66 -8.75 3.60
C SER A 309 18.92 -7.44 4.36
N PRO A 310 19.71 -6.50 3.81
CA PRO A 310 20.02 -5.26 4.51
C PRO A 310 18.78 -4.45 4.90
N ALA A 311 17.75 -4.42 4.04
CA ALA A 311 16.50 -3.71 4.33
C ALA A 311 15.79 -4.28 5.57
N VAL A 312 15.76 -5.61 5.70
CA VAL A 312 15.15 -6.29 6.85
C VAL A 312 15.92 -6.04 8.14
N ILE A 313 17.26 -6.03 8.08
CA ILE A 313 18.10 -5.74 9.25
C ILE A 313 17.92 -4.30 9.72
N VAL A 314 17.82 -3.34 8.78
CA VAL A 314 17.54 -1.94 9.10
C VAL A 314 16.21 -1.80 9.82
N GLU A 315 15.15 -2.44 9.30
CA GLU A 315 13.82 -2.40 9.93
C GLU A 315 13.82 -3.07 11.31
N ALA A 316 14.52 -4.20 11.45
CA ALA A 316 14.67 -4.90 12.73
C ALA A 316 15.38 -4.05 13.79
N LEU A 317 16.39 -3.26 13.38
CA LEU A 317 17.09 -2.33 14.27
C LEU A 317 16.17 -1.17 14.69
N ASN A 318 15.45 -0.56 13.76
CA ASN A 318 14.49 0.51 14.08
C ASN A 318 13.42 0.03 15.06
N LEU A 319 12.88 -1.17 14.86
CA LEU A 319 11.96 -1.80 15.82
C LEU A 319 12.57 -1.88 17.22
N VAL A 320 13.82 -2.33 17.35
CA VAL A 320 14.50 -2.42 18.65
C VAL A 320 14.62 -1.04 19.31
N TYR A 321 14.96 -0.02 18.53
CA TYR A 321 15.09 1.35 19.04
C TYR A 321 13.75 1.87 19.54
N ASP A 322 12.68 1.71 18.76
CA ASP A 322 11.36 2.20 19.12
C ASP A 322 10.82 1.48 20.36
N VAL A 323 10.89 0.15 20.37
CA VAL A 323 10.34 -0.67 21.44
C VAL A 323 11.12 -0.48 22.74
N TYR A 324 12.46 -0.57 22.71
CA TYR A 324 13.28 -0.59 23.93
C TYR A 324 13.94 0.76 24.24
N SER A 325 13.34 1.87 23.82
CA SER A 325 13.86 3.24 24.00
C SER A 325 13.80 3.77 25.43
N ASP A 326 12.94 3.24 26.30
CA ASP A 326 12.69 3.77 27.65
C ASP A 326 12.69 2.65 28.70
N CYS A 327 13.52 2.82 29.74
CA CYS A 327 13.61 1.88 30.86
C CYS A 327 12.38 1.90 31.78
N ALA A 328 11.47 2.87 31.60
CA ALA A 328 10.19 2.92 32.29
C ALA A 328 9.12 1.99 31.70
N PHE A 329 9.35 1.38 30.53
CA PHE A 329 8.39 0.45 29.93
C PHE A 329 8.32 -0.88 30.70
N ASP A 330 7.13 -1.46 30.75
CA ASP A 330 6.82 -2.66 31.54
C ASP A 330 7.55 -3.92 31.04
N TYR A 331 7.96 -3.92 29.77
CA TYR A 331 8.72 -4.99 29.16
C TYR A 331 10.25 -4.79 29.17
N ASP A 332 10.78 -3.61 29.55
CA ASP A 332 12.24 -3.36 29.53
C ASP A 332 12.99 -4.37 30.42
N TYR A 333 12.68 -4.40 31.71
CA TYR A 333 13.34 -5.35 32.62
C TYR A 333 13.08 -6.83 32.27
N PRO A 334 11.83 -7.30 32.13
CA PRO A 334 11.56 -8.73 31.93
C PRO A 334 11.91 -9.25 30.54
N VAL A 335 12.08 -8.38 29.53
CA VAL A 335 12.40 -8.80 28.16
C VAL A 335 13.81 -8.35 27.76
N PHE A 336 14.08 -7.05 27.75
CA PHE A 336 15.37 -6.53 27.26
C PHE A 336 16.53 -6.89 28.20
N ILE A 337 16.39 -6.58 29.49
CA ILE A 337 17.43 -6.83 30.49
C ILE A 337 17.58 -8.32 30.76
N GLN A 338 16.49 -9.02 31.09
CA GLN A 338 16.54 -10.46 31.37
C GLN A 338 16.84 -11.33 30.14
N GLY A 339 16.49 -10.87 28.95
CA GLY A 339 16.78 -11.54 27.68
C GLY A 339 18.21 -11.34 27.17
N ASP A 340 19.04 -10.54 27.85
CA ASP A 340 20.41 -10.20 27.45
C ASP A 340 20.51 -9.58 26.04
N PHE A 341 19.49 -8.81 25.64
CA PHE A 341 19.41 -8.22 24.30
C PHE A 341 20.55 -7.23 24.03
N LEU A 342 21.00 -6.50 25.05
CA LEU A 342 22.16 -5.60 24.94
C LEU A 342 23.42 -6.33 24.47
N ASN A 343 23.69 -7.53 24.98
CA ASN A 343 24.85 -8.31 24.57
C ASN A 343 24.69 -8.86 23.15
N ALA A 344 23.48 -9.29 22.77
CA ALA A 344 23.18 -9.69 21.40
C ALA A 344 23.44 -8.53 20.41
N LEU A 345 22.99 -7.32 20.72
CA LEU A 345 23.23 -6.11 19.92
C LEU A 345 24.72 -5.78 19.80
N ARG A 346 25.47 -5.86 20.91
CA ARG A 346 26.95 -5.68 20.91
C ARG A 346 27.65 -6.64 19.96
N GLN A 347 27.19 -7.90 19.90
CA GLN A 347 27.76 -8.90 18.99
C GLN A 347 27.40 -8.62 17.52
N ALA A 348 26.22 -8.07 17.27
CA ALA A 348 25.74 -7.72 15.93
C ALA A 348 26.46 -6.49 15.30
N VAL A 349 27.04 -5.58 16.09
CA VAL A 349 27.68 -4.34 15.57
C VAL A 349 28.67 -4.63 14.42
N SER A 350 29.49 -5.67 14.56
CA SER A 350 30.51 -5.99 13.55
C SER A 350 29.93 -6.50 12.23
N SER A 351 28.87 -7.32 12.29
CA SER A 351 28.18 -7.82 11.10
C SER A 351 27.38 -6.72 10.42
N VAL A 352 26.63 -5.91 11.18
CA VAL A 352 25.87 -4.76 10.67
C VAL A 352 26.79 -3.77 9.99
N ARG A 353 27.92 -3.40 10.61
CA ARG A 353 28.92 -2.51 9.98
C ARG A 353 29.45 -3.06 8.66
N SER A 354 29.66 -4.37 8.58
CA SER A 354 30.14 -5.02 7.35
C SER A 354 29.07 -5.03 6.26
N MET A 355 27.82 -5.28 6.64
CA MET A 355 26.65 -5.24 5.76
C MET A 355 26.44 -3.85 5.18
N VAL A 356 26.42 -2.80 6.01
CA VAL A 356 26.25 -1.39 5.58
C VAL A 356 27.30 -0.99 4.54
N LYS A 357 28.56 -1.37 4.76
CA LYS A 357 29.66 -1.11 3.81
C LYS A 357 29.50 -1.84 2.47
N ALA A 358 28.80 -2.97 2.45
CA ALA A 358 28.58 -3.76 1.24
C ALA A 358 27.43 -3.22 0.37
N ILE A 359 26.57 -2.35 0.91
CA ILE A 359 25.50 -1.70 0.13
C ILE A 359 26.14 -0.69 -0.85
N ASP A 360 25.84 -0.86 -2.13
CA ASP A 360 26.32 0.03 -3.18
C ASP A 360 25.59 1.38 -3.09
N ARG A 361 26.31 2.40 -2.65
CA ARG A 361 25.78 3.76 -2.49
C ARG A 361 25.25 4.38 -3.79
N ARG A 362 25.75 3.94 -4.96
CA ARG A 362 25.32 4.50 -6.25
C ARG A 362 24.03 3.90 -6.74
N ARG A 363 23.82 2.61 -6.45
CA ARG A 363 22.62 1.88 -6.87
C ARG A 363 21.50 2.00 -5.84
N ASP A 364 21.84 1.82 -4.57
CA ASP A 364 20.91 1.68 -3.46
C ASP A 364 21.11 2.83 -2.45
N PHE A 365 21.07 4.09 -2.94
CA PHE A 365 21.41 5.29 -2.15
C PHE A 365 20.55 5.43 -0.89
N ASP A 366 19.22 5.31 -1.02
CA ASP A 366 18.26 5.41 0.09
C ASP A 366 18.54 4.33 1.16
N LEU A 367 18.60 3.06 0.72
CA LEU A 367 18.88 1.95 1.62
C LEU A 367 20.23 2.12 2.32
N ARG A 368 21.24 2.64 1.61
CA ARG A 368 22.54 2.93 2.19
C ARG A 368 22.45 4.02 3.26
N MET A 369 21.71 5.10 3.00
CA MET A 369 21.52 6.20 3.94
C MET A 369 20.84 5.70 5.22
N ARG A 370 19.71 5.00 5.10
CA ARG A 370 19.00 4.41 6.24
C ARG A 370 19.85 3.38 7.01
N ALA A 371 20.70 2.63 6.31
CA ALA A 371 21.60 1.67 6.95
C ALA A 371 22.77 2.33 7.70
N ASP A 372 23.31 3.45 7.18
CA ASP A 372 24.30 4.26 7.88
C ASP A 372 23.68 4.87 9.16
N GLU A 373 22.46 5.42 9.08
CA GLU A 373 21.71 5.95 10.24
C GLU A 373 21.41 4.85 11.27
N ALA A 374 20.89 3.69 10.83
CA ALA A 374 20.60 2.57 11.72
C ALA A 374 21.85 2.08 12.46
N LEU A 375 23.03 2.10 11.81
CA LEU A 375 24.29 1.75 12.45
C LEU A 375 24.74 2.83 13.45
N GLU A 376 24.55 4.11 13.14
CA GLU A 376 24.83 5.20 14.08
C GLU A 376 23.96 5.05 15.34
N ASN A 377 22.66 4.88 15.15
CA ASN A 377 21.70 4.64 16.22
C ASN A 377 22.03 3.37 17.02
N LEU A 378 22.51 2.30 16.37
CA LEU A 378 22.95 1.09 17.08
C LEU A 378 24.06 1.38 18.09
N ASN A 379 25.05 2.18 17.69
CA ASN A 379 26.16 2.52 18.57
C ASN A 379 25.76 3.51 19.66
N ALA A 380 24.78 4.37 19.40
CA ALA A 380 24.24 5.30 20.40
C ALA A 380 23.34 4.61 21.43
N PHE A 381 22.61 3.57 21.00
CA PHE A 381 21.69 2.80 21.83
C PHE A 381 22.40 1.86 22.82
N ILE A 382 23.56 1.30 22.44
CA ILE A 382 24.40 0.38 23.26
C ILE A 382 25.20 1.11 24.32
#